data_AF-A0A530LBD7-F1
#
_entry.id   AF-A0A530LBD7-F1
#
_cell.length_a   1.000
_cell.length_b   1.000
_cell.length_c   1.000
_cell.angle_alpha   90.00
_cell.angle_beta   90.00
_cell.angle_gamma   90.00
#
_symmetry.space_group_name_H-M   'P 1'
#
loop_
_entity.id
_entity.type
_entity.pdbx_description
1 polymer ?
#
loop_
_entity_poly.entity_id
_entity_poly.type
_entity_poly.pdbx_seq_one_letter_code
_entity_poly.pdbx_strand_id
1 'polypeptide(L)'
;QAPENGDAAPLPRDPIAMLAHAAGYEDGESWWSDIIEQNPEPGPVFAAIADAMTTLRDGEGPIAQLEAKREAHMRLEIAAARKEFDGPIAVVCGAWHVPALQTTHTQKNDQVLIKGIARRKTTMTWAPWTGPRLALEYGYGACARDACTSPVRR
;
A
#
# COMPACT_ATOMS: atom_id res chain seq x y z
N GLN A 1 8.18 -28.81 25.18
CA GLN A 1 8.98 -28.26 24.07
C GLN A 1 8.07 -28.05 22.88
N ALA A 2 7.73 -26.79 22.60
CA ALA A 2 7.40 -26.25 21.29
C ALA A 2 7.94 -24.81 21.33
N PRO A 3 8.79 -24.36 20.39
CA PRO A 3 9.33 -23.02 20.46
C PRO A 3 8.29 -22.05 19.93
N GLU A 4 7.86 -21.14 20.80
CA GLU A 4 7.07 -19.96 20.44
C GLU A 4 8.01 -18.93 19.80
N ASN A 5 8.42 -19.19 18.55
CA ASN A 5 9.11 -18.20 17.73
C ASN A 5 8.08 -17.51 16.85
N GLY A 6 7.27 -16.66 17.47
CA GLY A 6 6.62 -15.55 16.77
C GLY A 6 7.67 -14.48 16.52
N ASP A 7 8.62 -14.76 15.63
CA ASP A 7 9.54 -13.76 15.08
C ASP A 7 8.71 -12.85 14.18
N ALA A 8 7.93 -11.98 14.82
CA ALA A 8 7.29 -10.86 14.17
C ALA A 8 8.43 -9.98 13.68
N ALA A 9 8.83 -10.20 12.43
CA ALA A 9 9.70 -9.29 11.71
C ALA A 9 9.29 -7.85 12.06
N PRO A 10 10.23 -6.96 12.40
CA PRO A 10 9.91 -5.58 12.76
C PRO A 10 8.90 -5.06 11.75
N LEU A 11 7.76 -4.56 12.23
CA LEU A 11 6.76 -3.96 11.33
C LEU A 11 7.53 -3.03 10.39
N PRO A 12 7.38 -3.18 9.06
CA PRO A 12 8.00 -2.27 8.11
C PRO A 12 7.71 -0.86 8.60
N ARG A 13 8.77 -0.06 8.74
CA ARG A 13 8.68 1.32 9.19
C ARG A 13 7.58 1.98 8.37
N ASP A 14 6.54 2.48 9.03
CA ASP A 14 5.41 3.09 8.33
C ASP A 14 5.89 4.43 7.74
N PRO A 15 6.04 4.54 6.40
CA PRO A 15 6.60 5.74 5.79
C PRO A 15 5.68 6.95 5.99
N ILE A 16 4.37 6.73 6.11
CA ILE A 16 3.40 7.79 6.38
C ILE A 16 3.54 8.27 7.82
N ALA A 17 3.71 7.34 8.78
CA ALA A 17 3.99 7.72 10.16
C ALA A 17 5.29 8.53 10.31
N MET A 18 6.31 8.26 9.48
CA MET A 18 7.54 9.06 9.47
C MET A 18 7.29 10.50 8.99
N LEU A 19 6.48 10.68 7.94
CA LEU A 19 6.08 12.01 7.48
C LEU A 19 5.24 12.75 8.51
N ALA A 20 4.29 12.03 9.11
CA ALA A 20 3.43 12.57 10.17
C ALA A 20 4.28 13.06 11.35
N HIS A 21 5.22 12.25 11.84
CA HIS A 21 6.10 12.64 12.92
C HIS A 21 6.97 13.86 12.56
N ALA A 22 7.51 13.90 11.33
CA ALA A 22 8.26 15.06 10.85
C ALA A 22 7.39 16.34 10.75
N ALA A 23 6.08 16.18 10.51
CA ALA A 23 5.09 17.25 10.50
C ALA A 23 4.54 17.60 11.91
N GLY A 24 4.98 16.92 12.97
CA GLY A 24 4.54 17.15 14.35
C GLY A 24 3.29 16.38 14.78
N TYR A 25 2.84 15.41 14.00
CA TYR A 25 1.73 14.52 14.33
C TYR A 25 2.19 13.31 15.15
N GLU A 26 1.30 12.78 16.00
CA GLU A 26 1.56 11.58 16.81
C GLU A 26 1.42 10.28 15.99
N ASP A 27 0.55 10.28 14.98
CA ASP A 27 0.27 9.12 14.14
C ASP A 27 0.00 9.49 12.68
N GLY A 28 0.20 8.52 11.78
CA GLY A 28 0.05 8.68 10.34
C GLY A 28 -1.39 8.85 9.86
N GLU A 29 -2.37 8.30 10.57
CA GLU A 29 -3.78 8.34 10.18
C GLU A 29 -4.36 9.74 10.43
N SER A 30 -4.04 10.37 11.57
CA SER A 30 -4.43 11.75 11.85
C SER A 30 -3.87 12.72 10.82
N TRP A 31 -2.58 12.58 10.48
CA TRP A 31 -1.95 13.39 9.43
C TRP A 31 -2.62 13.17 8.07
N TRP A 32 -2.92 11.92 7.72
CA TRP A 32 -3.58 11.58 6.46
C TRP A 32 -5.00 12.19 6.38
N SER A 33 -5.80 12.06 7.45
CA SER A 33 -7.15 12.63 7.46
C SER A 33 -7.13 14.15 7.30
N ASP A 34 -6.27 14.84 8.05
CA ASP A 34 -6.18 16.30 8.01
C ASP A 34 -5.68 16.83 6.66
N ILE A 35 -4.61 16.23 6.12
CA ILE A 35 -3.93 16.75 4.93
C ILE A 35 -4.57 16.28 3.62
N ILE A 36 -5.17 15.09 3.61
CA ILE A 36 -5.68 14.45 2.39
C ILE A 36 -7.20 14.38 2.36
N GLU A 37 -7.84 13.94 3.44
CA GLU A 37 -9.30 13.70 3.42
C GLU A 37 -10.11 14.97 3.65
N GLN A 38 -9.63 15.84 4.54
CA GLN A 38 -10.33 17.05 4.95
C GLN A 38 -9.87 18.29 4.17
N ASN A 39 -8.90 18.16 3.27
CA ASN A 39 -8.37 19.29 2.52
C ASN A 39 -9.26 19.61 1.30
N PRO A 40 -9.97 20.77 1.29
CA PRO A 40 -10.86 21.15 0.20
C PRO A 40 -10.11 21.66 -1.05
N GLU A 41 -8.82 21.99 -0.92
CA GLU A 41 -7.97 22.51 -2.00
C GLU A 41 -6.69 21.65 -2.07
N PRO A 42 -6.75 20.45 -2.68
CA PRO A 42 -5.66 19.48 -2.63
C PRO A 42 -4.36 19.98 -3.29
N GLY A 43 -4.38 21.05 -4.07
CA GLY A 43 -3.17 21.63 -4.65
C GLY A 43 -2.24 20.58 -5.32
N PRO A 44 -0.91 20.71 -5.22
CA PRO A 44 0.03 19.71 -5.73
C PRO A 44 0.28 18.57 -4.73
N VAL A 45 -0.64 18.25 -3.81
CA VAL A 45 -0.39 17.32 -2.69
C VAL A 45 0.08 15.94 -3.15
N PHE A 46 -0.45 15.42 -4.26
CA PHE A 46 -0.01 14.13 -4.80
C PHE A 46 1.44 14.16 -5.30
N ALA A 47 1.87 15.27 -5.92
CA ALA A 47 3.25 15.44 -6.34
C ALA A 47 4.18 15.55 -5.12
N ALA A 48 3.77 16.32 -4.10
CA ALA A 48 4.51 16.44 -2.84
C ALA A 48 4.63 15.09 -2.12
N ILE A 49 3.57 14.27 -2.10
CA ILE A 49 3.61 12.91 -1.55
C ILE A 49 4.55 12.03 -2.36
N ALA A 50 4.51 12.08 -3.70
CA ALA A 50 5.40 11.29 -4.54
C ALA A 50 6.88 11.64 -4.29
N ASP A 51 7.20 12.92 -4.12
CA ASP A 51 8.53 13.42 -3.78
C ASP A 51 8.97 12.96 -2.38
N ALA A 52 8.06 13.03 -1.41
CA ALA A 52 8.30 12.56 -0.05
C ALA A 52 8.57 11.04 -0.01
N MET A 53 7.78 10.24 -0.74
CA MET A 53 8.00 8.79 -0.85
C MET A 53 9.33 8.47 -1.53
N THR A 54 9.72 9.22 -2.55
CA THR A 54 11.03 9.08 -3.20
C THR A 54 12.16 9.33 -2.20
N THR A 55 12.06 10.43 -1.45
CA THR A 55 13.06 10.81 -0.43
C THR A 55 13.19 9.76 0.67
N LEU A 56 12.06 9.22 1.16
CA LEU A 56 12.07 8.15 2.16
C LEU A 56 12.73 6.88 1.63
N ARG A 57 12.42 6.48 0.39
CA ARG A 57 13.03 5.30 -0.25
C ARG A 57 14.55 5.44 -0.39
N ASP A 58 15.04 6.63 -0.73
CA ASP A 58 16.48 6.88 -0.83
C ASP A 58 17.17 6.77 0.54
N GLY A 59 16.47 7.10 1.64
CA GLY A 59 16.98 7.03 3.00
C GLY A 59 16.89 5.65 3.67
N GLU A 60 15.94 4.80 3.27
CA GLU A 60 15.72 3.48 3.89
C GLU A 60 16.63 2.37 3.34
N GLY A 61 17.30 2.59 2.20
CA GLY A 61 18.17 1.61 1.57
C GLY A 61 17.42 0.63 0.66
N PRO A 62 17.95 -0.59 0.41
CA PRO A 62 17.38 -1.50 -0.58
C PRO A 62 15.94 -1.91 -0.24
N ILE A 63 15.05 -1.79 -1.24
CA ILE A 63 13.67 -2.24 -1.14
C ILE A 63 13.60 -3.73 -0.80
N ALA A 64 12.73 -4.08 0.16
CA ALA A 64 12.53 -5.46 0.58
C ALA A 64 12.12 -6.35 -0.61
N GLN A 65 12.59 -7.60 -0.61
CA GLN A 65 12.37 -8.54 -1.72
C GLN A 65 10.88 -8.78 -2.03
N LEU A 66 10.02 -8.76 -1.02
CA LEU A 66 8.58 -8.88 -1.20
C LEU A 66 8.00 -7.67 -1.93
N GLU A 67 8.41 -6.46 -1.53
CA GLU A 67 7.98 -5.22 -2.16
C GLU A 67 8.46 -5.14 -3.61
N ALA A 68 9.71 -5.51 -3.88
CA ALA A 68 10.25 -5.58 -5.24
C ALA A 68 9.42 -6.51 -6.15
N LYS A 69 8.96 -7.65 -5.62
CA LYS A 69 8.06 -8.58 -6.33
C LYS A 69 6.66 -8.00 -6.56
N ARG A 70 6.10 -7.29 -5.57
CA ARG A 70 4.80 -6.60 -5.70
C ARG A 70 4.86 -5.53 -6.78
N GLU A 71 5.89 -4.69 -6.76
CA GLU A 71 6.10 -3.63 -7.74
C GLU A 71 6.35 -4.18 -9.15
N ALA A 72 7.11 -5.27 -9.28
CA ALA A 72 7.30 -5.96 -10.56
C ALA A 72 5.97 -6.50 -11.11
N HIS A 73 5.13 -7.07 -10.27
CA HIS A 73 3.80 -7.52 -10.68
C HIS A 73 2.93 -6.33 -11.14
N MET A 74 2.86 -5.24 -10.37
CA MET A 74 2.10 -4.04 -10.75
C MET A 74 2.54 -3.48 -12.11
N ARG A 75 3.85 -3.36 -12.37
CA ARG A 75 4.36 -2.88 -13.67
C ARG A 75 4.00 -3.81 -14.83
N LEU A 76 4.01 -5.13 -14.61
CA LEU A 76 3.61 -6.09 -15.64
C LEU A 76 2.11 -6.00 -15.95
N GLU A 77 1.25 -5.82 -14.95
CA GLU A 77 -0.18 -5.61 -15.14
C GLU A 77 -0.47 -4.29 -15.88
N ILE A 78 0.23 -3.20 -15.54
CA ILE A 78 0.13 -1.93 -16.30
C ILE A 78 0.56 -2.14 -17.76
N ALA A 79 1.66 -2.86 -18.00
CA ALA A 79 2.11 -3.15 -19.34
C ALA A 79 1.16 -4.06 -20.13
N ALA A 80 0.43 -4.95 -19.46
CA ALA A 80 -0.62 -5.76 -20.06
C ALA A 80 -1.85 -4.91 -20.40
N ALA A 81 -2.31 -4.08 -19.47
CA ALA A 81 -3.44 -3.16 -19.68
C ALA A 81 -3.19 -2.21 -20.85
N ARG A 82 -1.96 -1.68 -20.99
CA ARG A 82 -1.54 -0.84 -22.13
C ARG A 82 -1.61 -1.52 -23.50
N LYS A 83 -1.64 -2.86 -23.55
CA LYS A 83 -1.81 -3.61 -24.81
C LYS A 83 -3.28 -3.92 -25.10
N GLU A 84 -4.10 -3.98 -24.06
CA GLU A 84 -5.51 -4.34 -24.15
C GLU A 84 -6.41 -3.13 -24.37
N PHE A 85 -6.03 -1.98 -23.80
CA PHE A 85 -6.82 -0.76 -23.83
C PHE A 85 -6.06 0.37 -24.53
N ASP A 86 -6.73 0.99 -25.50
CA ASP A 86 -6.28 2.22 -26.13
C ASP A 86 -6.76 3.43 -25.30
N GLY A 87 -5.84 4.36 -25.03
CA GLY A 87 -6.14 5.62 -24.34
C GLY A 87 -5.46 5.78 -22.99
N PRO A 88 -5.84 6.83 -22.23
CA PRO A 88 -5.27 7.10 -20.91
C PRO A 88 -5.63 6.00 -19.91
N ILE A 89 -4.63 5.51 -19.17
CA ILE A 89 -4.80 4.53 -18.08
C ILE A 89 -4.54 5.23 -16.75
N ALA A 90 -5.52 5.16 -15.85
CA ALA A 90 -5.36 5.56 -14.46
C ALA A 90 -4.94 4.36 -13.61
N VAL A 91 -3.92 4.54 -12.77
CA VAL A 91 -3.42 3.51 -11.85
C VAL A 91 -3.71 3.96 -10.42
N VAL A 92 -4.41 3.11 -9.66
CA VAL A 92 -4.68 3.34 -8.23
C VAL A 92 -3.78 2.40 -7.44
N CYS A 93 -2.89 2.96 -6.62
CA CYS A 93 -1.95 2.21 -5.80
C CYS A 93 -1.64 2.97 -4.50
N GLY A 94 -1.09 2.28 -3.51
CA GLY A 94 -0.60 2.93 -2.29
C GLY A 94 0.56 3.88 -2.59
N ALA A 95 0.62 5.02 -1.90
CA ALA A 95 1.59 6.10 -2.14
C ALA A 95 3.05 5.61 -2.20
N TRP A 96 3.41 4.66 -1.32
CA TRP A 96 4.73 4.04 -1.27
C TRP A 96 5.23 3.49 -2.62
N HIS A 97 4.33 2.97 -3.45
CA HIS A 97 4.68 2.33 -4.73
C HIS A 97 4.81 3.32 -5.89
N VAL A 98 4.32 4.56 -5.74
CA VAL A 98 4.30 5.55 -6.82
C VAL A 98 5.68 5.74 -7.49
N PRO A 99 6.80 5.91 -6.75
CA PRO A 99 8.12 6.10 -7.37
C PRO A 99 8.54 4.91 -8.25
N ALA A 100 8.17 3.70 -7.86
CA ALA A 100 8.48 2.47 -8.58
C ALA A 100 7.67 2.28 -9.87
N LEU A 101 6.52 2.95 -9.99
CA LEU A 101 5.67 2.91 -11.17
C LEU A 101 5.96 4.06 -12.15
N GLN A 102 6.58 5.15 -11.67
CA GLN A 102 7.05 6.26 -12.50
C GLN A 102 8.41 6.00 -13.16
N THR A 103 9.23 5.13 -12.57
CA THR A 103 10.55 4.78 -13.11
C THR A 103 10.43 3.82 -14.30
N THR A 104 11.35 3.92 -15.26
CA THR A 104 11.41 2.99 -16.40
C THR A 104 12.03 1.65 -15.99
N HIS A 105 11.31 0.55 -16.23
CA HIS A 105 11.78 -0.81 -15.98
C HIS A 105 11.64 -1.68 -17.23
N THR A 106 12.51 -2.68 -17.36
CA THR A 106 12.38 -3.68 -18.42
C THR A 106 11.47 -4.81 -17.96
N GLN A 107 10.48 -5.18 -18.79
CA GLN A 107 9.55 -6.28 -18.49
C GLN A 107 10.31 -7.60 -18.21
N LYS A 108 11.48 -7.79 -18.84
CA LYS A 108 12.33 -8.97 -18.61
C LYS A 108 12.82 -9.04 -17.16
N ASN A 109 13.27 -7.92 -16.58
CA ASN A 109 13.73 -7.89 -15.19
C ASN A 109 12.56 -8.16 -14.23
N ASP A 110 11.39 -7.58 -14.50
CA ASP A 110 10.20 -7.80 -13.68
C ASP A 110 9.74 -9.27 -13.73
N GLN A 111 9.75 -9.90 -14.91
CA GLN A 111 9.43 -11.33 -15.07
C GLN A 111 10.39 -12.23 -14.28
N VAL A 112 11.67 -11.87 -14.19
CA VAL A 112 12.65 -12.62 -13.39
C VAL A 112 12.33 -12.52 -11.90
N LEU A 113 11.93 -11.34 -11.40
CA LEU A 113 11.60 -11.14 -9.99
C LEU A 113 10.40 -11.97 -9.53
N ILE A 114 9.37 -12.10 -10.38
CA ILE A 114 8.15 -12.85 -10.05
C ILE A 114 8.25 -14.35 -10.34
N LYS A 115 9.34 -14.81 -10.96
CA LYS A 115 9.53 -16.22 -11.31
C LYS A 115 9.59 -17.07 -10.04
N GLY A 116 8.84 -18.16 -10.02
CA GLY A 116 8.84 -19.12 -8.90
C GLY A 116 7.95 -18.73 -7.72
N ILE A 117 7.17 -17.65 -7.81
CA ILE A 117 6.14 -17.35 -6.81
C ILE A 117 5.02 -18.39 -6.91
N ALA A 118 4.73 -19.06 -5.79
CA ALA A 118 3.63 -20.01 -5.71
C ALA A 118 2.29 -19.28 -5.91
N ARG A 119 1.50 -19.73 -6.89
CA ARG A 119 0.14 -19.22 -7.06
C ARG A 119 -0.73 -19.71 -5.92
N ARG A 120 -1.43 -18.78 -5.28
CA ARG A 120 -2.46 -19.08 -4.29
C ARG A 120 -3.82 -18.97 -4.96
N LYS A 121 -4.70 -19.94 -4.70
CA LYS A 121 -6.11 -19.78 -5.06
C LYS A 121 -6.70 -18.69 -4.19
N THR A 122 -7.21 -17.64 -4.82
CA THR A 122 -7.82 -16.49 -4.16
C THR A 122 -9.25 -16.35 -4.66
N THR A 123 -10.18 -16.08 -3.75
CA THR A 123 -11.56 -15.71 -4.08
C THR A 123 -11.71 -14.24 -3.77
N MET A 124 -12.26 -13.46 -4.71
CA MET A 124 -12.56 -12.05 -4.53
C MET A 124 -14.06 -11.86 -4.33
N THR A 125 -14.43 -11.04 -3.36
CA THR A 125 -15.82 -10.65 -3.11
C THR A 125 -15.90 -9.14 -3.13
N TRP A 126 -16.74 -8.60 -4.02
CA TRP A 126 -17.06 -7.18 -4.05
C TRP A 126 -18.15 -6.91 -3.01
N ALA A 127 -17.82 -6.13 -1.99
CA ALA A 127 -18.80 -5.65 -1.02
C ALA A 127 -19.14 -4.19 -1.32
N PRO A 128 -20.43 -3.82 -1.41
CA PRO A 128 -20.81 -2.41 -1.41
C PRO A 128 -20.41 -1.83 -0.06
N TRP A 129 -19.47 -0.88 -0.10
CA TRP A 129 -18.88 -0.10 0.99
C TRP A 129 -19.56 -0.24 2.36
N THR A 130 -18.90 -0.90 3.32
CA THR A 130 -19.26 -0.76 4.75
C THR A 130 -18.07 -0.99 5.66
N GLY A 131 -17.44 0.10 6.11
CA GLY A 131 -16.40 0.11 7.15
C GLY A 131 -16.71 -0.73 8.40
N PRO A 132 -17.97 -0.79 8.92
CA PRO A 132 -18.27 -1.58 10.11
C PRO A 132 -18.38 -3.10 9.88
N ARG A 133 -18.60 -3.58 8.64
CA ARG A 133 -18.85 -5.01 8.37
C ARG A 133 -17.58 -5.82 8.09
N LEU A 134 -16.43 -5.16 8.06
CA LEU A 134 -15.11 -5.78 7.93
C LEU A 134 -14.46 -6.04 9.30
N ALA A 135 -15.21 -5.88 10.40
CA ALA A 135 -14.75 -6.20 11.74
C ALA A 135 -14.43 -7.70 11.88
N LEU A 136 -13.40 -7.98 12.68
CA LEU A 136 -12.83 -9.32 12.92
C LEU A 136 -13.88 -10.38 13.28
N GLU A 137 -14.99 -9.98 13.92
CA GLU A 137 -16.11 -10.85 14.33
C GLU A 137 -16.87 -11.48 13.14
N TYR A 138 -16.81 -10.88 11.95
CA TYR A 138 -17.39 -11.43 10.71
C TYR A 138 -16.39 -12.22 9.86
N GLY A 139 -15.19 -12.50 10.37
CA GLY A 139 -14.18 -13.32 9.70
C GLY A 139 -13.34 -12.58 8.66
N TYR A 140 -13.44 -11.25 8.57
CA TYR A 140 -12.64 -10.42 7.68
C TYR A 140 -11.55 -9.70 8.49
N GLY A 141 -10.28 -10.01 8.21
CA GLY A 141 -9.12 -9.53 8.99
C GLY A 141 -8.50 -8.22 8.49
N ALA A 142 -9.25 -7.40 7.74
CA ALA A 142 -8.73 -6.18 7.11
C ALA A 142 -9.55 -4.92 7.47
N CYS A 143 -10.05 -4.84 8.71
CA CYS A 143 -10.60 -3.61 9.28
C CYS A 143 -9.48 -2.57 9.49
N ALA A 144 -9.81 -1.28 9.31
CA ALA A 144 -9.01 -0.20 9.91
C ALA A 144 -9.09 -0.32 11.45
N ARG A 145 -8.03 0.09 12.17
CA ARG A 145 -7.86 -0.18 13.61
C ARG A 145 -9.05 0.32 14.45
N ASP A 146 -9.60 1.48 14.12
CA ASP A 146 -10.78 2.06 14.79
C ASP A 146 -12.09 1.31 14.51
N ALA A 147 -12.21 0.71 13.32
CA ALA A 147 -13.36 -0.12 12.97
C ALA A 147 -13.36 -1.48 13.69
N CYS A 148 -12.24 -1.87 14.29
CA CYS A 148 -12.11 -3.12 15.03
C CYS A 148 -12.42 -3.02 16.53
N THR A 149 -12.51 -1.81 17.10
CA THR A 149 -12.72 -1.59 18.53
C THR A 149 -14.11 -1.07 18.91
N SER A 150 -14.98 -0.79 17.95
CA SER A 150 -16.30 -0.23 18.26
C SER A 150 -17.30 -1.34 18.60
N PRO A 151 -17.75 -1.50 19.86
CA PRO A 151 -18.84 -2.41 20.16
C PRO A 151 -20.11 -1.77 19.62
N VAL A 152 -20.67 -2.34 18.54
CA VAL A 152 -22.03 -2.01 18.12
C VAL A 152 -22.95 -2.51 19.23
N ARG A 153 -23.33 -1.63 20.17
CA ARG A 153 -24.44 -1.90 21.09
C ARG A 153 -25.70 -2.04 20.26
N ARG A 154 -26.36 -3.19 20.38
CA ARG A 154 -27.72 -3.41 19.86
C ARG A 154 -28.72 -2.46 20.52
#